data_AF-A0A6J6BEK8-F1
#
_entry.id   AF-A0A6J6BEK8-F1
#
_cell.length_a   1.000
_cell.length_b   1.000
_cell.length_c   1.000
_cell.angle_alpha   90.00
_cell.angle_beta   90.00
_cell.angle_gamma   90.00
#
_symmetry.space_group_name_H-M   'P 1'
#
loop_
_entity.id
_entity.type
_entity.pdbx_description
1 polymer ?
#
loop_
_entity_poly.entity_id
_entity_poly.type
_entity_poly.pdbx_seq_one_letter_code
_entity_poly.pdbx_strand_id
1 'polypeptide(L)'
;MRTSGVNTLRPVISLDGDNYASVAVKQEVPPMPIGSTELRPHRLFIGLFDIAGDKLVRRDSIEVDIAGELTEIKELAGKKSADLLLINDKDQTYAKLRFDDRSVETMKKYLGQLDDSLARGLIWASLWDSTRDGELAASDYISIALNALKGESDISMITATFMQIDTAIWAYLAPKNRDAVRLSVANAAQALLDGAKPGSDNQLQYAKAFANNAVTPEQFERLKAMLDGSVSGLVVDAELRWYLFLCGVKRGIFGVADIAAEAERDKTAHGKQYVAYAHAAIPTREAKVAAFKAVTTEDLSNTIHSYTCRGFNENIHCDLLEAFVDDYFAAILEVWKNKGFEIAETTATLTFPTWAISDSTVAQTQHWLDVTGKDAAHSLRRTVTEGRDAMTRALKARAVDAR
;
A
#
# COMPACT_ATOMS: atom_id res chain seq x y z
N MET A 1 -12.86 26.40 3.20
CA MET A 1 -11.81 25.77 4.02
C MET A 1 -10.71 26.79 4.28
N ARG A 2 -10.27 26.99 5.54
CA ARG A 2 -9.19 27.95 5.91
C ARG A 2 -8.01 27.27 6.65
N THR A 3 -8.14 26.00 7.04
CA THR A 3 -7.18 25.27 7.86
C THR A 3 -6.89 23.90 7.26
N SER A 4 -5.64 23.46 7.32
CA SER A 4 -5.16 22.18 6.78
C SER A 4 -5.51 20.99 7.68
N GLY A 5 -5.44 19.77 7.12
CA GLY A 5 -5.71 18.53 7.85
C GLY A 5 -7.19 18.19 7.97
N VAL A 6 -7.48 16.92 8.27
CA VAL A 6 -8.85 16.37 8.43
C VAL A 6 -9.04 15.86 9.84
N ASN A 7 -10.26 16.02 10.37
CA ASN A 7 -10.65 15.44 11.66
C ASN A 7 -10.75 13.92 11.54
N THR A 8 -10.50 13.22 12.64
CA THR A 8 -10.78 11.77 12.75
C THR A 8 -12.08 11.59 13.52
N LEU A 9 -13.00 10.79 12.98
CA LEU A 9 -14.27 10.44 13.59
C LEU A 9 -14.25 8.97 14.01
N ARG A 10 -14.57 8.71 15.27
CA ARG A 10 -14.55 7.37 15.87
C ARG A 10 -15.86 7.06 16.60
N PRO A 11 -16.43 5.87 16.43
CA PRO A 11 -17.56 5.44 17.25
C PRO A 11 -17.09 5.15 18.68
N VAL A 12 -17.88 5.62 19.65
CA VAL A 12 -17.78 5.25 21.07
C VAL A 12 -19.08 4.54 21.41
N ILE A 13 -19.01 3.22 21.60
CA ILE A 13 -20.18 2.36 21.71
C ILE A 13 -20.16 1.67 23.08
N SER A 14 -21.30 1.70 23.76
CA SER A 14 -21.60 0.85 24.91
C SER A 14 -22.81 -0.02 24.57
N LEU A 15 -22.76 -1.30 24.93
CA LEU A 15 -23.82 -2.27 24.68
C LEU A 15 -24.52 -2.68 25.98
N ASP A 16 -25.83 -2.91 25.90
CA ASP A 16 -26.63 -3.59 26.90
C ASP A 16 -27.24 -4.84 26.24
N GLY A 17 -26.59 -5.98 26.44
CA GLY A 17 -26.87 -7.21 25.69
C GLY A 17 -26.65 -7.00 24.19
N ASP A 18 -27.68 -7.30 23.39
CA ASP A 18 -27.66 -7.13 21.93
C ASP A 18 -28.03 -5.71 21.47
N ASN A 19 -28.34 -4.80 22.40
CA ASN A 19 -28.77 -3.44 22.10
C ASN A 19 -27.67 -2.42 22.39
N TYR A 20 -27.73 -1.28 21.73
CA TYR A 20 -26.91 -0.12 22.10
C TYR A 20 -27.42 0.47 23.42
N ALA A 21 -26.57 0.48 24.45
CA ALA A 21 -26.81 1.30 25.64
C ALA A 21 -26.57 2.78 25.31
N SER A 22 -25.46 3.07 24.62
CA SER A 22 -25.16 4.40 24.10
C SER A 22 -24.28 4.32 22.86
N VAL A 23 -24.43 5.29 21.96
CA VAL A 23 -23.55 5.52 20.82
C VAL A 23 -23.20 7.00 20.80
N ALA A 24 -21.91 7.30 20.67
CA ALA A 24 -21.42 8.64 20.40
C ALA A 24 -20.37 8.61 19.30
N VAL A 25 -20.14 9.74 18.64
CA VAL A 25 -19.02 9.95 17.73
C VAL A 25 -18.02 10.87 18.41
N LYS A 26 -16.81 10.37 18.64
CA LYS A 26 -15.67 11.17 19.09
C LYS A 26 -15.00 11.81 17.88
N GLN A 27 -14.80 13.12 17.93
CA GLN A 27 -14.04 13.87 16.95
C GLN A 27 -12.66 14.22 17.50
N GLU A 28 -11.62 13.92 16.74
CA GLU A 28 -10.23 14.20 17.09
C GLU A 28 -9.66 15.25 16.13
N VAL A 29 -8.82 16.15 16.67
CA VAL A 29 -8.14 17.18 15.88
C VAL A 29 -7.17 16.53 14.88
N PRO A 30 -6.89 17.16 13.73
CA PRO A 30 -5.93 16.63 12.78
C PRO A 30 -4.55 16.46 13.44
N PRO A 31 -3.85 15.33 13.24
CA PRO A 31 -2.49 15.18 13.75
C PRO A 31 -1.48 16.07 13.00
N MET A 32 -1.82 16.48 11.78
CA MET A 32 -1.01 17.34 10.92
C MET A 32 -1.86 18.47 10.33
N PRO A 33 -1.32 19.71 10.25
CA PRO A 33 -0.04 20.15 10.80
C PRO A 33 0.04 20.04 12.34
N ILE A 34 1.25 19.85 12.88
CA ILE A 34 1.47 19.76 14.33
C ILE A 34 0.90 21.01 15.01
N GLY A 35 0.15 20.81 16.10
CA GLY A 35 -0.51 21.89 16.84
C GLY A 35 -1.89 22.27 16.32
N SER A 36 -2.48 21.49 15.41
CA SER A 36 -3.88 21.69 15.00
C SER A 36 -4.84 21.56 16.19
N THR A 37 -5.80 22.48 16.29
CA THR A 37 -6.79 22.55 17.39
C THR A 37 -8.24 22.46 16.91
N GLU A 38 -8.48 22.52 15.60
CA GLU A 38 -9.82 22.69 15.04
C GLU A 38 -10.63 21.40 15.07
N LEU A 39 -11.83 21.46 15.66
CA LEU A 39 -12.90 20.47 15.54
C LEU A 39 -13.99 21.05 14.63
N ARG A 40 -14.11 20.50 13.43
CA ARG A 40 -15.02 21.01 12.40
C ARG A 40 -16.42 20.40 12.60
N PRO A 41 -17.50 21.16 12.40
CA PRO A 41 -18.82 20.56 12.35
C PRO A 41 -18.93 19.69 11.10
N HIS A 42 -19.53 18.51 11.24
CA HIS A 42 -19.80 17.58 10.15
C HIS A 42 -21.28 17.25 10.11
N ARG A 43 -21.89 17.27 8.93
CA ARG A 43 -23.22 16.70 8.70
C ARG A 43 -23.04 15.45 7.85
N LEU A 44 -23.48 14.30 8.36
CA LEU A 44 -23.18 13.00 7.79
C LEU A 44 -24.27 11.97 8.12
N PHE A 45 -24.21 10.78 7.52
CA PHE A 45 -25.07 9.67 7.92
C PHE A 45 -24.30 8.63 8.74
N ILE A 46 -24.99 7.96 9.67
CA ILE A 46 -24.52 6.73 10.31
C ILE A 46 -25.36 5.58 9.76
N GLY A 47 -24.71 4.70 9.00
CA GLY A 47 -25.32 3.50 8.44
C GLY A 47 -25.23 2.33 9.42
N LEU A 48 -26.33 1.60 9.57
CA LEU A 48 -26.40 0.36 10.35
C LEU A 48 -26.56 -0.81 9.37
N PHE A 49 -25.60 -1.73 9.36
CA PHE A 49 -25.61 -2.89 8.48
C PHE A 49 -25.66 -4.18 9.29
N ASP A 50 -26.52 -5.10 8.86
CA ASP A 50 -26.75 -6.39 9.50
C ASP A 50 -26.41 -7.54 8.54
N ILE A 51 -25.95 -8.65 9.10
CA ILE A 51 -25.74 -9.89 8.36
C ILE A 51 -27.10 -10.52 8.06
N ALA A 52 -27.37 -10.75 6.77
CA ALA A 52 -28.57 -11.41 6.27
C ALA A 52 -28.17 -12.58 5.35
N GLY A 53 -28.03 -13.77 5.94
CA GLY A 53 -27.48 -14.94 5.24
C GLY A 53 -25.99 -14.74 4.97
N ASP A 54 -25.61 -14.70 3.70
CA ASP A 54 -24.25 -14.41 3.23
C ASP A 54 -24.02 -12.93 2.92
N LYS A 55 -25.05 -12.07 3.01
CA LYS A 55 -24.97 -10.65 2.63
C LYS A 55 -24.81 -9.73 3.83
N LEU A 56 -24.18 -8.59 3.59
CA LEU A 56 -24.19 -7.45 4.50
C LEU A 56 -25.17 -6.40 3.97
N VAL A 57 -26.27 -6.17 4.70
CA VAL A 57 -27.39 -5.36 4.20
C VAL A 57 -27.62 -4.16 5.11
N ARG A 58 -27.82 -2.99 4.50
CA ARG A 58 -28.16 -1.75 5.22
C ARG A 58 -29.55 -1.90 5.84
N ARG A 59 -29.61 -1.89 7.17
CA ARG A 59 -30.86 -1.84 7.95
C ARG A 59 -31.42 -0.43 8.03
N ASP A 60 -30.58 0.55 8.34
CA ASP A 60 -30.98 1.94 8.59
C ASP A 60 -29.81 2.89 8.26
N SER A 61 -30.11 4.17 8.06
CA SER A 61 -29.13 5.22 7.78
C SER A 61 -29.67 6.55 8.31
N ILE A 62 -29.10 7.02 9.42
CA ILE A 62 -29.59 8.20 10.13
C ILE A 62 -28.69 9.40 9.86
N GLU A 63 -29.29 10.54 9.53
CA GLU A 63 -28.57 11.81 9.35
C GLU A 63 -28.29 12.44 10.72
N VAL A 64 -27.05 12.87 10.95
CA VAL A 64 -26.59 13.43 12.22
C VAL A 64 -25.64 14.60 11.98
N ASP A 65 -25.64 15.54 12.93
CA ASP A 65 -24.65 16.61 13.01
C ASP A 65 -23.64 16.27 14.11
N ILE A 66 -22.35 16.18 13.75
CA ILE A 66 -21.24 15.97 14.67
C ILE A 66 -20.56 17.31 14.94
N ALA A 67 -20.52 17.72 16.20
CA ALA A 67 -19.91 18.97 16.63
C ALA A 67 -19.25 18.83 18.01
N GLY A 68 -18.11 19.49 18.18
CA GLY A 68 -17.29 19.36 19.39
C GLY A 68 -16.55 18.03 19.45
N GLU A 69 -16.01 17.71 20.63
CA GLU A 69 -15.14 16.55 20.84
C GLU A 69 -15.92 15.23 20.89
N LEU A 70 -17.15 15.25 21.42
CA LEU A 70 -17.99 14.07 21.56
C LEU A 70 -19.45 14.45 21.29
N THR A 71 -20.08 13.75 20.35
CA THR A 71 -21.50 13.94 20.01
C THR A 71 -22.27 12.65 20.27
N GLU A 72 -23.25 12.70 21.18
CA GLU A 72 -24.16 11.57 21.43
C GLU A 72 -25.18 11.40 20.30
N ILE A 73 -25.42 10.15 19.90
CA ILE A 73 -26.40 9.78 18.88
C ILE A 73 -27.59 9.12 19.57
N LYS A 74 -28.46 9.95 20.13
CA LYS A 74 -29.56 9.51 21.01
C LYS A 74 -30.57 8.62 20.30
N GLU A 75 -30.69 8.76 18.98
CA GLU A 75 -31.55 7.96 18.09
C GLU A 75 -31.16 6.48 18.06
N LEU A 76 -29.94 6.12 18.51
CA LEU A 76 -29.48 4.74 18.56
C LEU A 76 -29.65 4.07 19.93
N ALA A 77 -29.88 4.84 21.01
CA ALA A 77 -30.06 4.28 22.34
C ALA A 77 -31.26 3.31 22.39
N GLY A 78 -31.05 2.11 22.92
CA GLY A 78 -32.05 1.04 22.99
C GLY A 78 -32.34 0.33 21.67
N LYS A 79 -31.78 0.75 20.53
CA LYS A 79 -31.88 0.00 19.27
C LYS A 79 -30.98 -1.23 19.31
N LYS A 80 -31.36 -2.28 18.57
CA LYS A 80 -30.49 -3.44 18.34
C LYS A 80 -29.16 -3.00 17.74
N SER A 81 -28.05 -3.51 18.26
CA SER A 81 -26.72 -3.27 17.71
C SER A 81 -26.64 -3.76 16.25
N ALA A 82 -25.85 -3.07 15.44
CA ALA A 82 -25.58 -3.47 14.07
C ALA A 82 -24.36 -4.40 14.04
N ASP A 83 -24.25 -5.22 12.99
CA ASP A 83 -23.03 -5.99 12.76
C ASP A 83 -21.90 -5.10 12.21
N LEU A 84 -22.25 -4.05 11.47
CA LEU A 84 -21.35 -2.96 11.07
C LEU A 84 -22.04 -1.60 11.27
N LEU A 85 -21.39 -0.71 12.03
CA LEU A 85 -21.76 0.70 12.15
C LEU A 85 -20.81 1.54 11.29
N LEU A 86 -21.33 2.14 10.22
CA LEU A 86 -20.57 2.96 9.27
C LEU A 86 -20.81 4.44 9.52
N ILE A 87 -19.82 5.13 10.11
CA ILE A 87 -19.82 6.60 10.17
C ILE A 87 -19.60 7.15 8.75
N ASN A 88 -20.27 8.26 8.44
CA ASN A 88 -20.23 8.93 7.15
C ASN A 88 -20.75 8.07 6.00
N ASP A 89 -21.72 7.21 6.28
CA ASP A 89 -22.51 6.57 5.26
C ASP A 89 -23.04 7.61 4.24
N LYS A 90 -23.16 7.20 2.97
CA LYS A 90 -23.42 8.08 1.81
C LYS A 90 -22.38 9.17 1.55
N ASP A 91 -21.21 9.09 2.19
CA ASP A 91 -20.01 9.89 1.93
C ASP A 91 -20.27 11.41 1.86
N GLN A 92 -20.92 11.96 2.89
CA GLN A 92 -21.34 13.37 2.92
C GLN A 92 -20.33 14.32 3.59
N THR A 93 -19.28 13.78 4.21
CA THR A 93 -18.24 14.57 4.85
C THR A 93 -16.83 14.13 4.51
N TYR A 94 -15.88 15.03 4.68
CA TYR A 94 -14.46 14.77 4.49
C TYR A 94 -13.76 14.66 5.84
N ALA A 95 -13.55 13.43 6.30
CA ALA A 95 -12.91 13.09 7.56
C ALA A 95 -12.21 11.73 7.46
N LYS A 96 -11.27 11.47 8.36
CA LYS A 96 -10.78 10.11 8.62
C LYS A 96 -11.82 9.37 9.44
N LEU A 97 -12.09 8.12 9.12
CA LEU A 97 -13.11 7.32 9.80
C LEU A 97 -12.45 6.13 10.47
N ARG A 98 -13.02 5.72 11.60
CA ARG A 98 -12.58 4.56 12.37
C ARG A 98 -13.77 3.64 12.62
N PHE A 99 -13.46 2.37 12.75
CA PHE A 99 -14.43 1.32 13.04
C PHE A 99 -14.25 0.84 14.47
N ASP A 100 -15.34 0.39 15.07
CA ASP A 100 -15.28 -0.42 16.30
C ASP A 100 -14.88 -1.86 15.97
N ASP A 101 -14.49 -2.62 17.00
CA ASP A 101 -13.99 -3.98 16.84
C ASP A 101 -15.03 -4.93 16.22
N ARG A 102 -16.32 -4.77 16.56
CA ARG A 102 -17.39 -5.61 15.99
C ARG A 102 -17.53 -5.37 14.49
N SER A 103 -17.50 -4.10 14.09
CA SER A 103 -17.49 -3.72 12.67
C SER A 103 -16.30 -4.32 11.92
N VAL A 104 -15.10 -4.29 12.49
CA VAL A 104 -13.90 -4.91 11.90
C VAL A 104 -14.06 -6.41 11.73
N GLU A 105 -14.53 -7.12 12.77
CA GLU A 105 -14.77 -8.57 12.70
C GLU A 105 -15.83 -8.96 11.68
N THR A 106 -16.89 -8.16 11.52
CA THR A 106 -17.89 -8.34 10.48
C THR A 106 -17.29 -8.18 9.08
N MET A 107 -16.48 -7.14 8.87
CA MET A 107 -15.85 -6.88 7.57
C MET A 107 -14.87 -7.97 7.15
N LYS A 108 -14.19 -8.64 8.10
CA LYS A 108 -13.31 -9.79 7.80
C LYS A 108 -14.01 -10.89 7.01
N LYS A 109 -15.33 -11.03 7.13
CA LYS A 109 -16.10 -12.10 6.48
C LYS A 109 -17.09 -11.60 5.43
N TYR A 110 -17.74 -10.45 5.65
CA TYR A 110 -18.92 -10.07 4.88
C TYR A 110 -18.73 -8.84 3.97
N LEU A 111 -17.58 -8.15 4.01
CA LEU A 111 -17.39 -6.93 3.21
C LEU A 111 -17.55 -7.16 1.70
N GLY A 112 -17.07 -8.30 1.19
CA GLY A 112 -17.20 -8.67 -0.23
C GLY A 112 -18.65 -8.90 -0.69
N GLN A 113 -19.60 -9.00 0.23
CA GLN A 113 -21.02 -9.27 -0.04
C GLN A 113 -21.91 -8.05 0.22
N LEU A 114 -21.30 -6.89 0.46
CA LEU A 114 -21.99 -5.61 0.61
C LEU A 114 -22.34 -5.05 -0.78
N ASP A 115 -23.63 -5.06 -1.16
CA ASP A 115 -24.10 -4.61 -2.48
C ASP A 115 -24.38 -3.09 -2.52
N ASP A 116 -23.37 -2.29 -2.16
CA ASP A 116 -23.40 -0.83 -2.23
C ASP A 116 -21.98 -0.32 -2.50
N SER A 117 -21.71 0.11 -3.74
CA SER A 117 -20.37 0.49 -4.18
C SER A 117 -19.83 1.73 -3.45
N LEU A 118 -20.69 2.67 -3.05
CA LEU A 118 -20.28 3.87 -2.33
C LEU A 118 -19.88 3.51 -0.89
N ALA A 119 -20.69 2.71 -0.20
CA ALA A 119 -20.37 2.24 1.14
C ALA A 119 -19.09 1.37 1.13
N ARG A 120 -18.95 0.46 0.14
CA ARG A 120 -17.71 -0.31 -0.04
C ARG A 120 -16.50 0.60 -0.23
N GLY A 121 -16.57 1.56 -1.14
CA GLY A 121 -15.48 2.50 -1.41
C GLY A 121 -15.05 3.28 -0.16
N LEU A 122 -16.01 3.78 0.62
CA LEU A 122 -15.75 4.47 1.87
C LEU A 122 -15.07 3.56 2.90
N ILE A 123 -15.56 2.33 3.03
CA ILE A 123 -14.99 1.34 3.93
C ILE A 123 -13.53 1.04 3.56
N TRP A 124 -13.25 0.80 2.29
CA TRP A 124 -11.90 0.55 1.79
C TRP A 124 -10.94 1.70 2.10
N ALA A 125 -11.35 2.94 1.81
CA ALA A 125 -10.55 4.12 2.12
C ALA A 125 -10.25 4.23 3.62
N SER A 126 -11.24 3.92 4.46
CA SER A 126 -11.16 4.00 5.92
C SER A 126 -10.29 2.90 6.52
N LEU A 127 -10.38 1.67 6.00
CA LEU A 127 -9.52 0.55 6.38
C LEU A 127 -8.05 0.83 6.04
N TRP A 128 -7.80 1.33 4.83
CA TRP A 128 -6.44 1.70 4.41
C TRP A 128 -5.87 2.84 5.26
N ASP A 129 -6.64 3.88 5.51
CA ASP A 129 -6.20 4.99 6.37
C ASP A 129 -5.91 4.54 7.81
N SER A 130 -6.77 3.69 8.38
CA SER A 130 -6.57 3.11 9.72
C SER A 130 -5.31 2.25 9.79
N THR A 131 -4.99 1.52 8.72
CA THR A 131 -3.77 0.70 8.63
C THR A 131 -2.53 1.59 8.58
N ARG A 132 -2.55 2.62 7.72
CA ARG A 132 -1.45 3.58 7.55
C ARG A 132 -1.18 4.39 8.82
N ASP A 133 -2.23 4.71 9.57
CA ASP A 133 -2.13 5.45 10.84
C ASP A 133 -1.70 4.54 12.01
N GLY A 134 -1.53 3.23 11.79
CA GLY A 134 -1.18 2.26 12.83
C GLY A 134 -2.27 2.14 13.87
N GLU A 135 -3.51 1.95 13.43
CA GLU A 135 -4.68 1.69 14.27
C GLU A 135 -5.38 0.37 13.92
N LEU A 136 -5.25 -0.09 12.67
CA LEU A 136 -5.64 -1.43 12.23
C LEU A 136 -4.37 -2.24 11.93
N ALA A 137 -4.30 -3.48 12.40
CA ALA A 137 -3.20 -4.37 12.07
C ALA A 137 -3.14 -4.62 10.56
N ALA A 138 -1.95 -4.58 9.97
CA ALA A 138 -1.77 -4.79 8.53
C ALA A 138 -2.22 -6.20 8.10
N SER A 139 -2.03 -7.20 8.96
CA SER A 139 -2.53 -8.57 8.76
C SER A 139 -4.06 -8.64 8.71
N ASP A 140 -4.75 -7.84 9.54
CA ASP A 140 -6.21 -7.75 9.51
C ASP A 140 -6.70 -7.04 8.25
N TYR A 141 -6.06 -5.93 7.87
CA TYR A 141 -6.34 -5.26 6.59
C TYR A 141 -6.19 -6.21 5.41
N ILE A 142 -5.07 -6.94 5.31
CA ILE A 142 -4.84 -7.90 4.24
C ILE A 142 -5.89 -9.02 4.27
N SER A 143 -6.24 -9.53 5.45
CA SER A 143 -7.26 -10.57 5.59
C SER A 143 -8.65 -10.11 5.11
N ILE A 144 -9.08 -8.91 5.52
CA ILE A 144 -10.32 -8.28 5.04
C ILE A 144 -10.22 -8.10 3.52
N ALA A 145 -9.08 -7.62 3.03
CA ALA A 145 -8.91 -7.31 1.63
C ALA A 145 -9.00 -8.54 0.72
N LEU A 146 -8.32 -9.62 1.08
CA LEU A 146 -8.36 -10.88 0.34
C LEU A 146 -9.76 -11.50 0.32
N ASN A 147 -10.53 -11.37 1.40
CA ASN A 147 -11.91 -11.85 1.42
C ASN A 147 -12.84 -10.99 0.58
N ALA A 148 -12.68 -9.66 0.64
CA ALA A 148 -13.48 -8.74 -0.16
C ALA A 148 -13.21 -8.87 -1.67
N LEU A 149 -11.95 -9.09 -2.07
CA LEU A 149 -11.55 -9.27 -3.47
C LEU A 149 -12.23 -10.46 -4.17
N LYS A 150 -12.74 -11.46 -3.44
CA LYS A 150 -13.47 -12.60 -4.02
C LYS A 150 -14.79 -12.21 -4.66
N GLY A 151 -15.43 -11.16 -4.15
CA GLY A 151 -16.73 -10.66 -4.64
C GLY A 151 -16.63 -9.31 -5.35
N GLU A 152 -15.46 -8.68 -5.37
CA GLU A 152 -15.29 -7.37 -6.01
C GLU A 152 -15.22 -7.50 -7.53
N SER A 153 -15.95 -6.63 -8.22
CA SER A 153 -16.04 -6.60 -9.68
C SER A 153 -15.47 -5.30 -10.25
N ASP A 154 -15.33 -4.25 -9.45
CA ASP A 154 -14.76 -2.98 -9.89
C ASP A 154 -13.23 -3.09 -10.07
N ILE A 155 -12.78 -2.94 -11.32
CA ILE A 155 -11.37 -3.05 -11.70
C ILE A 155 -10.49 -2.01 -11.00
N SER A 156 -11.01 -0.81 -10.74
CA SER A 156 -10.25 0.26 -10.09
C SER A 156 -10.02 -0.08 -8.62
N MET A 157 -11.04 -0.62 -7.96
CA MET A 157 -10.93 -1.10 -6.58
C MET A 157 -9.99 -2.30 -6.48
N ILE A 158 -10.11 -3.30 -7.37
CA ILE A 158 -9.20 -4.46 -7.42
C ILE A 158 -7.74 -4.00 -7.56
N THR A 159 -7.48 -3.12 -8.53
CA THR A 159 -6.12 -2.61 -8.82
C THR A 159 -5.57 -1.83 -7.62
N ALA A 160 -6.35 -0.91 -7.06
CA ALA A 160 -5.96 -0.13 -5.89
C ALA A 160 -5.66 -1.00 -4.68
N THR A 161 -6.50 -2.00 -4.42
CA THR A 161 -6.34 -2.93 -3.30
C THR A 161 -5.06 -3.75 -3.42
N PHE A 162 -4.71 -4.28 -4.60
CA PHE A 162 -3.44 -5.02 -4.73
C PHE A 162 -2.21 -4.13 -4.52
N MET A 163 -2.24 -2.86 -4.95
CA MET A 163 -1.16 -1.91 -4.66
C MET A 163 -1.03 -1.62 -3.16
N GLN A 164 -2.17 -1.50 -2.46
CA GLN A 164 -2.19 -1.30 -1.01
C GLN A 164 -1.75 -2.55 -0.26
N ILE A 165 -2.12 -3.76 -0.72
CA ILE A 165 -1.63 -5.03 -0.17
C ILE A 165 -0.10 -5.11 -0.30
N ASP A 166 0.48 -4.78 -1.46
CA ASP A 166 1.94 -4.77 -1.63
C ASP A 166 2.62 -3.78 -0.66
N THR A 167 2.06 -2.57 -0.54
CA THR A 167 2.56 -1.60 0.46
C THR A 167 2.43 -2.13 1.89
N ALA A 168 1.29 -2.73 2.25
CA ALA A 168 1.08 -3.29 3.58
C ALA A 168 2.08 -4.40 3.90
N ILE A 169 2.38 -5.29 2.94
CA ILE A 169 3.34 -6.38 3.10
C ILE A 169 4.73 -5.87 3.47
N TRP A 170 5.22 -4.86 2.74
CA TRP A 170 6.62 -4.43 2.84
C TRP A 170 6.82 -3.34 3.88
N ALA A 171 5.89 -2.38 3.95
CA ALA A 171 5.98 -1.28 4.89
C ALA A 171 5.42 -1.63 6.27
N TYR A 172 4.24 -2.25 6.35
CA TYR A 172 3.41 -2.23 7.57
C TYR A 172 3.32 -3.56 8.32
N LEU A 173 3.48 -4.71 7.65
CA LEU A 173 3.56 -5.99 8.35
C LEU A 173 4.80 -6.04 9.25
N ALA A 174 4.60 -6.56 10.45
CA ALA A 174 5.69 -6.95 11.31
C ALA A 174 6.53 -8.04 10.59
N PRO A 175 7.88 -7.97 10.61
CA PRO A 175 8.72 -8.93 9.90
C PRO A 175 8.37 -10.40 10.20
N LYS A 176 8.03 -10.71 11.45
CA LYS A 176 7.64 -12.07 11.88
C LYS A 176 6.37 -12.62 11.19
N ASN A 177 5.49 -11.76 10.71
CA ASN A 177 4.22 -12.15 10.07
C ASN A 177 4.34 -12.22 8.53
N ARG A 178 5.38 -11.59 7.96
CA ARG A 178 5.45 -11.28 6.53
C ARG A 178 5.37 -12.52 5.64
N ASP A 179 6.12 -13.56 5.92
CA ASP A 179 6.19 -14.73 5.04
C ASP A 179 4.87 -15.50 4.97
N ALA A 180 4.22 -15.72 6.11
CA ALA A 180 2.92 -16.38 6.17
C ALA A 180 1.83 -15.59 5.43
N VAL A 181 1.82 -14.26 5.60
CA VAL A 181 0.86 -13.39 4.92
C VAL A 181 1.14 -13.31 3.42
N ARG A 182 2.41 -13.21 3.00
CA ARG A 182 2.80 -13.24 1.58
C ARG A 182 2.35 -14.52 0.88
N LEU A 183 2.53 -15.67 1.53
CA LEU A 183 2.04 -16.95 1.01
C LEU A 183 0.50 -16.94 0.85
N SER A 184 -0.21 -16.39 1.83
CA SER A 184 -1.67 -16.28 1.77
C SER A 184 -2.15 -15.37 0.63
N VAL A 185 -1.47 -14.23 0.41
CA VAL A 185 -1.75 -13.32 -0.71
C VAL A 185 -1.46 -13.98 -2.05
N ALA A 186 -0.33 -14.69 -2.18
CA ALA A 186 0.03 -15.41 -3.40
C ALA A 186 -1.02 -16.48 -3.76
N ASN A 187 -1.45 -17.27 -2.78
CA ASN A 187 -2.49 -18.29 -2.95
C ASN A 187 -3.83 -17.68 -3.34
N ALA A 188 -4.21 -16.56 -2.72
CA ALA A 188 -5.46 -15.87 -3.04
C ALA A 188 -5.42 -15.26 -4.46
N ALA A 189 -4.32 -14.62 -4.85
CA ALA A 189 -4.15 -14.08 -6.20
C ALA A 189 -4.17 -15.20 -7.26
N GLN A 190 -3.59 -16.36 -6.95
CA GLN A 190 -3.67 -17.53 -7.82
C GLN A 190 -5.12 -18.02 -7.97
N ALA A 191 -5.86 -18.18 -6.87
CA ALA A 191 -7.26 -18.62 -6.92
C ALA A 191 -8.16 -17.64 -7.68
N LEU A 192 -7.92 -16.32 -7.52
CA LEU A 192 -8.64 -15.28 -8.27
C LEU A 192 -8.32 -15.35 -9.77
N LEU A 193 -7.05 -15.55 -10.14
CA LEU A 193 -6.63 -15.74 -11.53
C LEU A 193 -7.30 -16.98 -12.15
N ASP A 194 -7.33 -18.09 -11.41
CA ASP A 194 -7.90 -19.37 -11.88
C ASP A 194 -9.43 -19.30 -12.06
N GLY A 195 -10.11 -18.48 -11.24
CA GLY A 195 -11.54 -18.23 -11.33
C GLY A 195 -11.94 -17.07 -12.27
N ALA A 196 -10.98 -16.34 -12.84
CA ALA A 196 -11.26 -15.16 -13.64
C ALA A 196 -11.90 -15.52 -14.99
N LYS A 197 -12.80 -14.66 -15.48
CA LYS A 197 -13.31 -14.77 -16.84
C LYS A 197 -12.15 -14.60 -17.84
N PRO A 198 -11.91 -15.56 -18.76
CA PRO A 198 -10.86 -15.43 -19.77
C PRO A 198 -10.99 -14.15 -20.60
N GLY A 199 -9.88 -13.44 -20.82
CA GLY A 199 -9.81 -12.19 -21.57
C GLY A 199 -10.37 -10.96 -20.84
N SER A 200 -10.67 -11.06 -19.54
CA SER A 200 -11.15 -9.91 -18.75
C SER A 200 -10.02 -9.06 -18.17
N ASP A 201 -10.30 -7.78 -17.90
CA ASP A 201 -9.36 -6.89 -17.20
C ASP A 201 -9.00 -7.43 -15.81
N ASN A 202 -9.97 -8.05 -15.11
CA ASN A 202 -9.72 -8.70 -13.83
C ASN A 202 -8.70 -9.84 -13.97
N GLN A 203 -8.78 -10.65 -15.04
CA GLN A 203 -7.79 -11.70 -15.29
C GLN A 203 -6.38 -11.13 -15.43
N LEU A 204 -6.22 -10.03 -16.16
CA LEU A 204 -4.93 -9.34 -16.29
C LEU A 204 -4.41 -8.86 -14.93
N GLN A 205 -5.26 -8.21 -14.11
CA GLN A 205 -4.82 -7.73 -12.81
C GLN A 205 -4.49 -8.85 -11.83
N TYR A 206 -5.26 -9.94 -11.82
CA TYR A 206 -4.94 -11.12 -11.00
C TYR A 206 -3.66 -11.81 -11.46
N ALA A 207 -3.37 -11.85 -12.77
CA ALA A 207 -2.11 -12.35 -13.30
C ALA A 207 -0.92 -11.52 -12.79
N LYS A 208 -1.03 -10.19 -12.83
CA LYS A 208 -0.01 -9.28 -12.29
C LYS A 208 0.15 -9.45 -10.78
N ALA A 209 -0.96 -9.49 -10.05
CA ALA A 209 -0.95 -9.69 -8.59
C ALA A 209 -0.30 -11.03 -8.20
N PHE A 210 -0.63 -12.12 -8.90
CA PHE A 210 -0.02 -13.43 -8.69
C PHE A 210 1.49 -13.37 -8.93
N ALA A 211 1.93 -12.85 -10.08
CA ALA A 211 3.34 -12.78 -10.43
C ALA A 211 4.15 -11.92 -9.44
N ASN A 212 3.58 -10.79 -8.99
CA ASN A 212 4.23 -9.93 -8.00
C ASN A 212 4.29 -10.55 -6.61
N ASN A 213 3.41 -11.51 -6.27
CA ASN A 213 3.33 -12.11 -4.94
C ASN A 213 3.82 -13.56 -4.86
N ALA A 214 4.19 -14.22 -5.96
CA ALA A 214 4.71 -15.59 -5.93
C ALA A 214 5.86 -15.75 -4.91
N VAL A 215 5.85 -16.82 -4.11
CA VAL A 215 6.84 -17.11 -3.06
C VAL A 215 7.33 -18.55 -2.99
N THR A 216 6.64 -19.52 -3.63
CA THR A 216 7.03 -20.94 -3.61
C THR A 216 7.62 -21.40 -4.94
N PRO A 217 8.43 -22.47 -4.95
CA PRO A 217 8.93 -23.08 -6.19
C PRO A 217 7.81 -23.41 -7.20
N GLU A 218 6.68 -23.95 -6.74
CA GLU A 218 5.55 -24.27 -7.60
C GLU A 218 4.93 -23.00 -8.23
N GLN A 219 4.82 -21.93 -7.46
CA GLN A 219 4.38 -20.63 -7.98
C GLN A 219 5.39 -20.02 -8.96
N PHE A 220 6.68 -20.27 -8.77
CA PHE A 220 7.73 -19.85 -9.70
C PHE A 220 7.63 -20.59 -11.03
N GLU A 221 7.37 -21.91 -11.01
CA GLU A 221 7.09 -22.67 -12.23
C GLU A 221 5.83 -22.14 -12.94
N ARG A 222 4.78 -21.81 -12.20
CA ARG A 222 3.57 -21.21 -12.77
C ARG A 222 3.85 -19.83 -13.39
N LEU A 223 4.66 -18.99 -12.75
CA LEU A 223 5.09 -17.69 -13.29
C LEU A 223 5.84 -17.87 -14.63
N LYS A 224 6.75 -18.86 -14.71
CA LYS A 224 7.44 -19.20 -15.97
C LYS A 224 6.46 -19.68 -17.04
N ALA A 225 5.56 -20.60 -16.69
CA ALA A 225 4.55 -21.08 -17.62
C ALA A 225 3.60 -19.96 -18.11
N MET A 226 3.32 -18.94 -17.28
CA MET A 226 2.53 -17.78 -17.68
C MET A 226 3.23 -16.95 -18.76
N LEU A 227 4.55 -16.77 -18.67
CA LEU A 227 5.34 -16.10 -19.71
C LEU A 227 5.26 -16.82 -21.06
N ASP A 228 5.06 -18.14 -21.04
CA ASP A 228 4.90 -18.98 -22.23
C ASP A 228 3.42 -19.16 -22.66
N GLY A 229 2.49 -18.41 -22.06
CA GLY A 229 1.09 -18.36 -22.48
C GLY A 229 0.21 -19.50 -21.94
N SER A 230 0.57 -20.12 -20.80
CA SER A 230 -0.23 -21.22 -20.20
C SER A 230 -1.62 -20.82 -19.68
N VAL A 231 -1.87 -19.53 -19.46
CA VAL A 231 -3.17 -19.05 -18.94
C VAL A 231 -4.10 -18.72 -20.10
N SER A 232 -5.15 -19.53 -20.24
CA SER A 232 -6.15 -19.35 -21.30
C SER A 232 -6.83 -17.97 -21.24
N GLY A 233 -6.86 -17.27 -22.39
CA GLY A 233 -7.47 -15.94 -22.53
C GLY A 233 -6.60 -14.77 -22.06
N LEU A 234 -5.47 -15.02 -21.38
CA LEU A 234 -4.53 -13.97 -21.00
C LEU A 234 -3.62 -13.65 -22.20
N VAL A 235 -3.76 -12.44 -22.76
CA VAL A 235 -2.86 -11.96 -23.80
C VAL A 235 -1.57 -11.47 -23.14
N VAL A 236 -0.46 -12.18 -23.39
CA VAL A 236 0.88 -11.79 -22.94
C VAL A 236 1.51 -10.90 -24.01
N ASP A 237 1.12 -9.62 -24.00
CA ASP A 237 1.76 -8.59 -24.81
C ASP A 237 3.15 -8.21 -24.26
N ALA A 238 3.84 -7.29 -24.94
CA ALA A 238 5.19 -6.89 -24.55
C ALA A 238 5.26 -6.30 -23.14
N GLU A 239 4.26 -5.53 -22.71
CA GLU A 239 4.26 -4.89 -21.38
C GLU A 239 4.03 -5.94 -20.28
N LEU A 240 3.03 -6.80 -20.44
CA LEU A 240 2.79 -7.88 -19.49
C LEU A 240 3.97 -8.85 -19.45
N ARG A 241 4.57 -9.17 -20.60
CA ARG A 241 5.76 -10.05 -20.66
C ARG A 241 6.90 -9.48 -19.82
N TRP A 242 7.25 -8.21 -20.00
CA TRP A 242 8.27 -7.57 -19.17
C TRP A 242 7.90 -7.53 -17.70
N TYR A 243 6.63 -7.27 -17.36
CA TYR A 243 6.18 -7.28 -15.98
C TYR A 243 6.37 -8.66 -15.31
N LEU A 244 5.92 -9.74 -15.97
CA LEU A 244 6.08 -11.11 -15.49
C LEU A 244 7.56 -11.50 -15.40
N PHE A 245 8.36 -11.12 -16.41
CA PHE A 245 9.79 -11.39 -16.45
C PHE A 245 10.52 -10.68 -15.29
N LEU A 246 10.25 -9.39 -15.07
CA LEU A 246 10.83 -8.63 -13.95
C LEU A 246 10.43 -9.20 -12.58
N CYS A 247 9.20 -9.69 -12.44
CA CYS A 247 8.79 -10.42 -11.24
C CYS A 247 9.63 -11.68 -11.00
N GLY A 248 10.09 -12.34 -12.06
CA GLY A 248 11.03 -13.46 -11.98
C GLY A 248 12.47 -13.02 -11.70
N VAL A 249 12.95 -11.96 -12.34
CA VAL A 249 14.30 -11.42 -12.12
C VAL A 249 14.51 -11.01 -10.66
N LYS A 250 13.57 -10.25 -10.07
CA LYS A 250 13.66 -9.84 -8.65
C LYS A 250 13.53 -10.97 -7.63
N ARG A 251 13.36 -12.20 -8.10
CA ARG A 251 13.36 -13.42 -7.28
C ARG A 251 14.54 -14.33 -7.59
N GLY A 252 15.39 -13.95 -8.54
CA GLY A 252 16.50 -14.77 -9.01
C GLY A 252 16.07 -15.96 -9.87
N ILE A 253 14.82 -15.96 -10.37
CA ILE A 253 14.33 -17.01 -11.28
C ILE A 253 14.95 -16.85 -12.67
N PHE A 254 15.18 -15.60 -13.08
CA PHE A 254 15.84 -15.24 -14.33
C PHE A 254 17.11 -14.43 -14.04
N GLY A 255 18.18 -14.75 -14.76
CA GLY A 255 19.50 -14.14 -14.61
C GLY A 255 19.95 -13.36 -15.84
N VAL A 256 21.25 -13.04 -15.88
CA VAL A 256 21.87 -12.22 -16.94
C VAL A 256 21.66 -12.80 -18.34
N ALA A 257 21.75 -14.13 -18.50
CA ALA A 257 21.54 -14.78 -19.78
C ALA A 257 20.08 -14.66 -20.25
N ASP A 258 19.13 -14.80 -19.34
CA ASP A 258 17.70 -14.64 -19.64
C ASP A 258 17.37 -13.19 -20.00
N ILE A 259 17.98 -12.22 -19.31
CA ILE A 259 17.82 -10.78 -19.63
C ILE A 259 18.31 -10.50 -21.05
N ALA A 260 19.46 -11.08 -21.45
CA ALA A 260 19.97 -10.92 -22.81
C ALA A 260 19.02 -11.55 -23.86
N ALA A 261 18.47 -12.73 -23.56
CA ALA A 261 17.49 -13.37 -24.45
C ALA A 261 16.20 -12.55 -24.57
N GLU A 262 15.73 -11.95 -23.47
CA GLU A 262 14.54 -11.10 -23.47
C GLU A 262 14.79 -9.77 -24.20
N ALA A 263 15.99 -9.20 -24.08
CA ALA A 263 16.41 -8.02 -24.84
C ALA A 263 16.44 -8.24 -26.36
N GLU A 264 16.80 -9.45 -26.81
CA GLU A 264 16.75 -9.78 -28.24
C GLU A 264 15.32 -9.90 -28.78
N ARG A 265 14.35 -10.23 -27.91
CA ARG A 265 12.91 -10.28 -28.26
C ARG A 265 12.32 -8.88 -28.38
N ASP A 266 12.70 -7.96 -27.49
CA ASP A 266 12.23 -6.58 -27.49
C ASP A 266 13.37 -5.57 -27.66
N LYS A 267 13.63 -5.21 -28.93
CA LYS A 267 14.63 -4.21 -29.32
C LYS A 267 14.10 -2.77 -29.31
N THR A 268 12.91 -2.54 -28.76
CA THR A 268 12.32 -1.19 -28.68
C THR A 268 13.03 -0.31 -27.64
N ALA A 269 12.68 0.98 -27.61
CA ALA A 269 13.15 1.88 -26.57
C ALA A 269 12.69 1.46 -25.17
N HIS A 270 11.48 0.90 -25.04
CA HIS A 270 10.95 0.38 -23.78
C HIS A 270 11.69 -0.89 -23.35
N GLY A 271 11.99 -1.81 -24.27
CA GLY A 271 12.81 -2.99 -23.98
C GLY A 271 14.15 -2.63 -23.33
N LYS A 272 14.85 -1.61 -23.84
CA LYS A 272 16.10 -1.11 -23.24
C LYS A 272 15.93 -0.60 -21.79
N GLN A 273 14.79 0.02 -21.48
CA GLN A 273 14.48 0.50 -20.14
C GLN A 273 14.24 -0.67 -19.19
N TYR A 274 13.48 -1.68 -19.62
CA TYR A 274 13.24 -2.88 -18.83
C TYR A 274 14.50 -3.72 -18.63
N VAL A 275 15.42 -3.75 -19.60
CA VAL A 275 16.75 -4.36 -19.42
C VAL A 275 17.54 -3.67 -18.31
N ALA A 276 17.55 -2.34 -18.27
CA ALA A 276 18.22 -1.57 -17.21
C ALA A 276 17.61 -1.87 -15.82
N TYR A 277 16.28 -1.91 -15.75
CA TYR A 277 15.56 -2.35 -14.54
C TYR A 277 15.99 -3.76 -14.15
N ALA A 278 15.92 -4.72 -15.08
CA ALA A 278 16.17 -6.13 -14.81
C ALA A 278 17.56 -6.35 -14.22
N HIS A 279 18.61 -5.75 -14.81
CA HIS A 279 19.95 -5.83 -14.27
C HIS A 279 20.05 -5.28 -12.83
N ALA A 280 19.40 -4.15 -12.55
CA ALA A 280 19.39 -3.56 -11.21
C ALA A 280 18.54 -4.35 -10.21
N ALA A 281 17.54 -5.10 -10.69
CA ALA A 281 16.62 -5.91 -9.90
C ALA A 281 17.14 -7.31 -9.58
N ILE A 282 18.29 -7.74 -10.11
CA ILE A 282 18.91 -9.01 -9.70
C ILE A 282 19.12 -9.00 -8.17
N PRO A 283 18.71 -10.06 -7.43
CA PRO A 283 18.72 -10.11 -5.96
C PRO A 283 20.12 -10.41 -5.39
N THR A 284 21.16 -9.72 -5.87
CA THR A 284 22.53 -9.89 -5.39
C THR A 284 23.16 -8.58 -4.97
N ARG A 285 24.10 -8.63 -4.03
CA ARG A 285 24.82 -7.45 -3.57
C ARG A 285 25.59 -6.79 -4.70
N GLU A 286 26.19 -7.58 -5.58
CA GLU A 286 26.96 -7.11 -6.73
C GLU A 286 26.08 -6.28 -7.68
N ALA A 287 24.86 -6.75 -7.95
CA ALA A 287 23.91 -6.01 -8.78
C ALA A 287 23.47 -4.70 -8.12
N LYS A 288 23.22 -4.69 -6.80
CA LYS A 288 22.89 -3.45 -6.07
C LYS A 288 24.03 -2.44 -6.05
N VAL A 289 25.27 -2.89 -5.83
CA VAL A 289 26.46 -2.03 -5.90
C VAL A 289 26.61 -1.43 -7.30
N ALA A 290 26.50 -2.25 -8.34
CA ALA A 290 26.61 -1.78 -9.72
C ALA A 290 25.50 -0.77 -10.07
N ALA A 291 24.25 -1.07 -9.71
CA ALA A 291 23.12 -0.18 -9.97
C ALA A 291 23.24 1.14 -9.20
N PHE A 292 23.59 1.10 -7.92
CA PHE A 292 23.76 2.30 -7.10
C PHE A 292 24.88 3.19 -7.63
N LYS A 293 26.02 2.61 -8.01
CA LYS A 293 27.11 3.33 -8.66
C LYS A 293 26.65 3.98 -9.96
N ALA A 294 25.93 3.25 -10.81
CA ALA A 294 25.46 3.76 -12.10
C ALA A 294 24.55 4.98 -11.93
N VAL A 295 23.57 4.93 -11.02
CA VAL A 295 22.61 6.02 -10.82
C VAL A 295 23.17 7.23 -10.09
N THR A 296 24.28 7.09 -9.38
CA THR A 296 24.93 8.19 -8.65
C THR A 296 26.09 8.83 -9.42
N THR A 297 26.85 8.05 -10.19
CA THR A 297 28.12 8.51 -10.79
C THR A 297 28.09 8.62 -12.31
N GLU A 298 27.40 7.72 -13.01
CA GLU A 298 27.45 7.63 -14.47
C GLU A 298 26.50 8.62 -15.16
N ASP A 299 26.73 8.86 -16.45
CA ASP A 299 25.88 9.73 -17.28
C ASP A 299 24.92 8.88 -18.11
N LEU A 300 23.79 8.54 -17.48
CA LEU A 300 22.70 7.79 -18.08
C LEU A 300 21.66 8.74 -18.69
N SER A 301 20.92 8.28 -19.71
CA SER A 301 19.71 9.00 -20.12
C SER A 301 18.66 8.96 -19.00
N ASN A 302 17.82 9.99 -18.90
CA ASN A 302 16.81 10.11 -17.83
C ASN A 302 15.96 8.84 -17.65
N THR A 303 15.55 8.22 -18.77
CA THR A 303 14.70 7.03 -18.68
C THR A 303 15.47 5.79 -18.25
N ILE A 304 16.70 5.59 -18.71
CA ILE A 304 17.54 4.48 -18.24
C ILE A 304 17.86 4.66 -16.76
N HIS A 305 18.22 5.88 -16.34
CA HIS A 305 18.46 6.23 -14.95
C HIS A 305 17.27 5.89 -14.06
N SER A 306 16.07 6.37 -14.41
CA SER A 306 14.85 6.11 -13.63
C SER A 306 14.53 4.61 -13.48
N TYR A 307 14.69 3.82 -14.55
CA TYR A 307 14.45 2.38 -14.50
C TYR A 307 15.52 1.63 -13.70
N THR A 308 16.79 2.05 -13.77
CA THR A 308 17.85 1.52 -12.91
C THR A 308 17.57 1.82 -11.43
N CYS A 309 17.11 3.03 -11.09
CA CYS A 309 16.71 3.37 -9.72
C CYS A 309 15.56 2.49 -9.21
N ARG A 310 14.55 2.23 -10.05
CA ARG A 310 13.43 1.35 -9.69
C ARG A 310 13.88 -0.09 -9.45
N GLY A 311 14.70 -0.65 -10.33
CA GLY A 311 15.24 -1.99 -10.15
C GLY A 311 16.18 -2.10 -8.93
N PHE A 312 16.95 -1.05 -8.63
CA PHE A 312 17.74 -0.97 -7.41
C PHE A 312 16.83 -1.11 -6.17
N ASN A 313 15.82 -0.24 -6.03
CA ASN A 313 15.03 -0.08 -4.82
C ASN A 313 13.77 -0.99 -4.75
N GLU A 314 13.95 -2.25 -5.11
CA GLU A 314 12.92 -3.30 -5.03
C GLU A 314 12.60 -3.67 -3.59
N ASN A 315 11.31 -3.64 -3.23
CA ASN A 315 10.82 -3.89 -1.88
C ASN A 315 11.18 -5.28 -1.32
N ILE A 316 11.16 -6.31 -2.18
CA ILE A 316 11.52 -7.69 -1.84
C ILE A 316 12.99 -7.86 -1.45
N HIS A 317 13.84 -6.88 -1.75
CA HIS A 317 15.27 -6.88 -1.39
C HIS A 317 15.58 -6.04 -0.16
N CYS A 318 14.62 -5.80 0.73
CA CYS A 318 14.81 -4.93 1.90
C CYS A 318 16.12 -5.22 2.67
N ASP A 319 16.45 -6.50 2.88
CA ASP A 319 17.66 -6.92 3.62
C ASP A 319 18.97 -6.56 2.88
N LEU A 320 18.96 -6.55 1.54
CA LEU A 320 20.12 -6.12 0.74
C LEU A 320 20.27 -4.59 0.73
N LEU A 321 19.16 -3.86 0.84
CA LEU A 321 19.10 -2.41 0.75
C LEU A 321 19.52 -1.71 2.06
N GLU A 322 19.44 -2.39 3.20
CA GLU A 322 19.92 -1.87 4.49
C GLU A 322 21.39 -1.43 4.44
N ALA A 323 22.23 -2.13 3.67
CA ALA A 323 23.64 -1.80 3.52
C ALA A 323 23.92 -0.48 2.75
N PHE A 324 22.91 0.08 2.08
CA PHE A 324 23.04 1.28 1.24
C PHE A 324 22.52 2.55 1.92
N VAL A 325 22.07 2.48 3.18
CA VAL A 325 21.56 3.65 3.89
C VAL A 325 22.66 4.72 4.03
N ASP A 326 23.85 4.32 4.47
CA ASP A 326 25.01 5.22 4.58
C ASP A 326 25.43 5.76 3.20
N ASP A 327 25.47 4.88 2.19
CA ASP A 327 25.84 5.23 0.82
C ASP A 327 24.90 6.29 0.23
N TYR A 328 23.59 6.17 0.48
CA TYR A 328 22.59 7.15 0.05
C TYR A 328 22.90 8.54 0.63
N PHE A 329 23.08 8.64 1.95
CA PHE A 329 23.29 9.94 2.60
C PHE A 329 24.65 10.55 2.28
N ALA A 330 25.67 9.72 2.01
CA ALA A 330 26.97 10.17 1.53
C ALA A 330 26.92 10.73 0.11
N ALA A 331 26.14 10.11 -0.79
CA ALA A 331 26.11 10.47 -2.20
C ALA A 331 25.16 11.63 -2.54
N ILE A 332 24.02 11.75 -1.85
CA ILE A 332 22.88 12.49 -2.41
C ILE A 332 23.10 13.99 -2.58
N LEU A 333 23.92 14.62 -1.73
CA LEU A 333 24.28 16.04 -1.89
C LEU A 333 25.17 16.27 -3.11
N GLU A 334 26.09 15.34 -3.38
CA GLU A 334 26.98 15.43 -4.54
C GLU A 334 26.20 15.22 -5.84
N VAL A 335 25.32 14.21 -5.88
CA VAL A 335 24.40 13.99 -7.00
C VAL A 335 23.58 15.25 -7.26
N TRP A 336 23.00 15.84 -6.21
CA TRP A 336 22.18 17.05 -6.33
C TRP A 336 22.95 18.26 -6.86
N LYS A 337 24.22 18.40 -6.47
CA LYS A 337 25.07 19.51 -6.90
C LYS A 337 25.53 19.36 -8.34
N ASN A 338 25.85 18.14 -8.77
CA ASN A 338 26.61 17.90 -10.00
C ASN A 338 25.76 17.37 -11.16
N LYS A 339 24.59 16.77 -10.89
CA LYS A 339 23.69 16.24 -11.94
C LYS A 339 22.57 17.23 -12.27
N GLY A 340 21.97 17.07 -13.45
CA GLY A 340 20.78 17.85 -13.83
C GLY A 340 19.60 17.56 -12.90
N PHE A 341 18.71 18.55 -12.74
CA PHE A 341 17.59 18.51 -11.78
C PHE A 341 16.77 17.21 -11.85
N GLU A 342 16.40 16.77 -13.04
CA GLU A 342 15.62 15.53 -13.25
C GLU A 342 16.32 14.28 -12.68
N ILE A 343 17.62 14.12 -12.95
CA ILE A 343 18.43 12.99 -12.46
C ILE A 343 18.60 13.09 -10.94
N ALA A 344 18.85 14.29 -10.42
CA ALA A 344 19.01 14.53 -9.00
C ALA A 344 17.73 14.23 -8.21
N GLU A 345 16.58 14.72 -8.66
CA GLU A 345 15.28 14.48 -8.03
C GLU A 345 14.86 13.00 -8.12
N THR A 346 15.09 12.38 -9.29
CA THR A 346 14.84 10.95 -9.50
C THR A 346 15.71 10.10 -8.59
N THR A 347 17.00 10.40 -8.45
CA THR A 347 17.90 9.67 -7.54
C THR A 347 17.43 9.85 -6.09
N ALA A 348 17.23 11.09 -5.65
CA ALA A 348 16.79 11.39 -4.29
C ALA A 348 15.51 10.66 -3.90
N THR A 349 14.56 10.57 -4.82
CA THR A 349 13.25 9.98 -4.56
C THR A 349 13.26 8.47 -4.67
N LEU A 350 13.80 7.93 -5.77
CA LEU A 350 13.69 6.51 -6.09
C LEU A 350 14.75 5.65 -5.40
N THR A 351 15.84 6.21 -4.90
CA THR A 351 16.86 5.46 -4.13
C THR A 351 16.87 5.82 -2.64
N PHE A 352 15.91 6.63 -2.15
CA PHE A 352 15.74 6.82 -0.70
C PHE A 352 15.57 5.44 -0.04
N PRO A 353 16.15 5.20 1.15
CA PRO A 353 16.12 3.91 1.84
C PRO A 353 14.73 3.56 2.45
N THR A 354 13.67 3.64 1.65
CA THR A 354 12.27 3.44 2.05
C THR A 354 12.01 2.06 2.66
N TRP A 355 12.76 1.04 2.23
CA TRP A 355 12.56 -0.35 2.66
C TRP A 355 13.44 -0.78 3.83
N ALA A 356 14.47 0.00 4.17
CA ALA A 356 15.31 -0.18 5.36
C ALA A 356 14.62 0.44 6.59
N ILE A 357 13.45 -0.08 6.95
CA ILE A 357 12.56 0.51 7.96
C ILE A 357 13.04 0.10 9.36
N SER A 358 13.72 1.02 10.04
CA SER A 358 14.22 0.86 11.40
C SER A 358 14.29 2.19 12.15
N ASP A 359 14.29 2.16 13.49
CA ASP A 359 14.53 3.36 14.31
C ASP A 359 15.89 4.01 14.00
N SER A 360 16.90 3.19 13.68
CA SER A 360 18.24 3.65 13.28
C SER A 360 18.19 4.49 12.01
N THR A 361 17.48 4.02 10.99
CA THR A 361 17.35 4.73 9.71
C THR A 361 16.53 6.01 9.87
N VAL A 362 15.51 6.02 10.73
CA VAL A 362 14.78 7.26 11.08
C VAL A 362 15.72 8.27 11.74
N ALA A 363 16.50 7.84 12.73
CA ALA A 363 17.45 8.71 13.44
C ALA A 363 18.52 9.26 12.49
N GLN A 364 19.04 8.44 11.59
CA GLN A 364 20.01 8.87 10.59
C GLN A 364 19.42 9.87 9.58
N THR A 365 18.18 9.62 9.13
CA THR A 365 17.47 10.55 8.24
C THR A 365 17.23 11.90 8.93
N GLN A 366 16.84 11.88 10.20
CA GLN A 366 16.67 13.08 11.01
C GLN A 366 18.00 13.83 11.20
N HIS A 367 19.08 13.12 11.53
CA HIS A 367 20.41 13.71 11.65
C HIS A 367 20.85 14.37 10.35
N TRP A 368 20.63 13.72 9.21
CA TRP A 368 20.93 14.31 7.91
C TRP A 368 20.14 15.61 7.69
N LEU A 369 18.85 15.66 8.04
CA LEU A 369 18.02 16.86 7.91
C LEU A 369 18.50 18.01 8.80
N ASP A 370 19.00 17.73 9.99
CA ASP A 370 19.39 18.75 10.97
C ASP A 370 20.84 19.22 10.80
N VAL A 371 21.71 18.36 10.27
CA VAL A 371 23.16 18.60 10.23
C VAL A 371 23.69 18.64 8.80
N THR A 372 23.78 17.48 8.14
CA THR A 372 24.47 17.32 6.85
C THR A 372 23.77 18.06 5.71
N GLY A 373 22.46 17.90 5.61
CA GLY A 373 21.59 18.47 4.59
C GLY A 373 20.85 19.72 5.05
N LYS A 374 21.25 20.36 6.17
CA LYS A 374 20.54 21.52 6.76
C LYS A 374 20.34 22.67 5.75
N ASP A 375 21.34 22.90 4.92
CA ASP A 375 21.37 23.96 3.89
C ASP A 375 21.11 23.41 2.47
N ALA A 376 20.69 22.15 2.35
CA ALA A 376 20.37 21.55 1.06
C ALA A 376 19.14 22.21 0.42
N ALA A 377 19.01 22.05 -0.90
CA ALA A 377 17.86 22.59 -1.65
C ALA A 377 16.52 22.13 -1.04
N HIS A 378 15.53 23.03 -1.04
CA HIS A 378 14.23 22.78 -0.40
C HIS A 378 13.54 21.52 -0.92
N SER A 379 13.59 21.26 -2.24
CA SER A 379 13.01 20.05 -2.83
C SER A 379 13.69 18.77 -2.35
N LEU A 380 15.03 18.74 -2.22
CA LEU A 380 15.74 17.60 -1.66
C LEU A 380 15.38 17.38 -0.18
N ARG A 381 15.39 18.45 0.62
CA ARG A 381 14.99 18.38 2.04
C ARG A 381 13.56 17.86 2.19
N ARG A 382 12.65 18.26 1.30
CA ARG A 382 11.27 17.77 1.26
C ARG A 382 11.24 16.26 1.02
N THR A 383 11.92 15.75 -0.01
CA THR A 383 12.00 14.30 -0.29
C THR A 383 12.50 13.51 0.92
N VAL A 384 13.56 13.96 1.57
CA VAL A 384 14.13 13.28 2.75
C VAL A 384 13.18 13.36 3.96
N THR A 385 12.50 14.50 4.14
CA THR A 385 11.49 14.68 5.20
C THR A 385 10.30 13.74 5.00
N GLU A 386 9.76 13.66 3.77
CA GLU A 386 8.64 12.78 3.43
C GLU A 386 9.01 11.30 3.61
N GLY A 387 10.23 10.91 3.22
CA GLY A 387 10.76 9.57 3.44
C GLY A 387 10.87 9.19 4.92
N ARG A 388 11.42 10.10 5.76
CA ARG A 388 11.44 9.94 7.23
C ARG A 388 10.02 9.74 7.79
N ASP A 389 9.08 10.59 7.39
CA ASP A 389 7.70 10.55 7.91
C ASP A 389 6.97 9.28 7.49
N ALA A 390 7.22 8.78 6.27
CA ALA A 390 6.72 7.50 5.81
C ALA A 390 7.27 6.34 6.65
N MET A 391 8.56 6.37 6.97
CA MET A 391 9.22 5.35 7.80
C MET A 391 8.72 5.35 9.24
N THR A 392 8.54 6.53 9.86
CA THR A 392 7.97 6.66 11.21
C THR A 392 6.55 6.09 11.26
N ARG A 393 5.71 6.35 10.24
CA ARG A 393 4.39 5.72 10.13
C ARG A 393 4.49 4.21 10.00
N ALA A 394 5.43 3.72 9.18
CA ALA A 394 5.62 2.29 8.97
C ALA A 394 6.01 1.57 10.28
N LEU A 395 6.89 2.16 11.10
CA LEU A 395 7.25 1.61 12.41
C LEU A 395 6.04 1.54 13.35
N LYS A 396 5.19 2.57 13.39
CA LYS A 396 3.94 2.56 14.17
C LYS A 396 3.01 1.44 13.71
N ALA A 397 2.81 1.28 12.40
CA ALA A 397 1.97 0.24 11.84
C ALA A 397 2.51 -1.17 12.15
N ARG A 398 3.83 -1.39 12.01
CA ARG A 398 4.49 -2.64 12.39
C ARG A 398 4.31 -2.99 13.86
N ALA A 399 4.35 -1.99 14.74
CA ALA A 399 4.15 -2.20 16.18
C ALA A 399 2.71 -2.61 16.53
N VAL A 400 1.71 -2.19 15.75
CA VAL A 400 0.32 -2.68 15.92
C VAL A 400 0.16 -4.08 15.36
N ASP A 401 0.71 -4.37 14.19
CA ASP A 401 0.66 -5.71 13.58
C ASP A 401 1.42 -6.77 14.38
N ALA A 402 2.41 -6.37 15.18
CA ALA A 402 3.20 -7.26 16.01
C ALA A 402 2.51 -7.72 17.31
N ARG A 403 1.40 -7.08 17.71
CA ARG A 403 0.63 -7.46 18.90
C ARG A 403 -0.15 -8.73 18.64
#